data_AF-A0A1V5MR55-F1
#
_entry.id   AF-A0A1V5MR55-F1
#
_cell.length_a   1.000
_cell.length_b   1.000
_cell.length_c   1.000
_cell.angle_alpha   90.00
_cell.angle_beta   90.00
_cell.angle_gamma   90.00
#
_symmetry.space_group_name_H-M   'P 1'
#
loop_
_entity.id
_entity.type
_entity.pdbx_description
1 polymer ?
#
loop_
_entity_poly.entity_id
_entity_poly.type
_entity_poly.pdbx_seq_one_letter_code
_entity_poly.pdbx_strand_id
1 'polypeptide(L)'
;MGQALANYGNFENKGFKLIGIFDVNPRVIGKKIKNIEIMHFDTFEKFAKNNHIDIAVISVPYEETPAVAEKAARLGVRGLWNFSPMDLKLPYDVIIENVHLSDGLMVLGYKLNQIV
;
A
#
# COMPACT_ATOMS: atom_id res chain seq x y z
N MET A 1 -0.78 -9.48 1.58
CA MET A 1 -1.73 -8.38 1.30
C MET A 1 -1.50 -7.72 -0.04
N GLY A 2 -0.29 -7.22 -0.36
CA GLY A 2 -0.01 -6.52 -1.63
C GLY A 2 -0.47 -7.25 -2.89
N GLN A 3 -0.23 -8.56 -3.01
CA GLN A 3 -0.70 -9.34 -4.16
C GLN A 3 -2.22 -9.38 -4.29
N ALA A 4 -2.97 -9.45 -3.19
CA ALA A 4 -4.43 -9.46 -3.23
C ALA A 4 -4.97 -8.09 -3.69
N LEU A 5 -4.39 -7.01 -3.17
CA LEU A 5 -4.73 -5.63 -3.57
C LEU A 5 -4.41 -5.39 -5.06
N ALA A 6 -3.23 -5.81 -5.52
CA ALA A 6 -2.84 -5.66 -6.93
C ALA A 6 -3.73 -6.45 -7.90
N ASN A 7 -4.25 -7.60 -7.47
CA ASN A 7 -5.20 -8.39 -8.27
C ASN A 7 -6.64 -7.85 -8.25
N TYR A 8 -6.97 -6.96 -7.31
CA TYR A 8 -8.33 -6.43 -7.20
C TYR A 8 -8.65 -5.54 -8.42
N GLY A 9 -9.59 -5.97 -9.26
CA GLY A 9 -9.94 -5.31 -10.52
C GLY A 9 -10.71 -4.00 -10.35
N ASN A 10 -11.43 -3.83 -9.24
CA ASN A 10 -12.36 -2.72 -9.08
C ASN A 10 -11.71 -1.35 -8.83
N PHE A 11 -10.39 -1.28 -8.62
CA PHE A 11 -9.71 0.01 -8.47
C PHE A 11 -9.73 0.84 -9.76
N GLU A 12 -9.53 0.19 -10.91
CA GLU A 12 -9.54 0.86 -12.21
C GLU A 12 -10.91 1.46 -12.52
N ASN A 13 -11.99 0.73 -12.22
CA ASN A 13 -13.37 1.22 -12.37
C ASN A 13 -13.70 2.42 -11.45
N LYS A 14 -12.91 2.64 -10.40
CA LYS A 14 -13.05 3.77 -9.47
C LYS A 14 -12.09 4.92 -9.79
N GLY A 15 -11.40 4.88 -10.93
CA GLY A 15 -10.46 5.90 -11.36
C GLY A 15 -9.04 5.74 -10.82
N PHE A 16 -8.72 4.62 -10.15
CA PHE A 16 -7.38 4.35 -9.62
C PHE A 16 -6.62 3.43 -10.56
N LYS A 17 -5.51 3.91 -11.11
CA LYS A 17 -4.63 3.13 -11.99
C LYS A 17 -3.46 2.58 -11.19
N LEU A 18 -3.32 1.25 -11.15
CA LEU A 18 -2.10 0.62 -10.67
C LEU A 18 -0.99 0.82 -11.72
N ILE A 19 0.10 1.49 -11.37
CA ILE A 19 1.19 1.82 -12.32
C ILE A 19 2.53 1.15 -11.96
N GLY A 20 2.68 0.64 -10.73
CA GLY A 20 3.92 0.00 -10.29
C GLY A 20 3.67 -0.92 -9.09
N ILE A 21 4.50 -1.96 -8.98
CA ILE A 21 4.52 -2.91 -7.87
C ILE A 21 5.98 -3.13 -7.48
N PHE A 22 6.29 -3.08 -6.19
CA PHE A 22 7.64 -3.21 -5.68
C PHE A 22 7.72 -4.23 -4.55
N ASP A 23 8.79 -5.00 -4.53
CA ASP A 23 9.10 -5.98 -3.48
C ASP A 23 10.63 -6.11 -3.33
N VAL A 24 11.08 -6.73 -2.24
CA VAL A 24 12.49 -7.07 -2.02
C VAL A 24 12.74 -8.58 -2.16
N ASN A 25 11.67 -9.38 -2.20
CA ASN A 25 11.79 -10.83 -2.31
C ASN A 25 12.17 -11.25 -3.74
N PRO A 26 13.38 -11.82 -3.96
CA PRO A 26 13.85 -12.19 -5.29
C PRO A 26 13.00 -13.27 -5.95
N ARG A 27 12.18 -14.01 -5.18
CA ARG A 27 11.29 -15.04 -5.72
C ARG A 27 10.07 -14.48 -6.45
N VAL A 28 9.71 -13.22 -6.23
CA VAL A 28 8.56 -12.58 -6.88
C VAL A 28 8.95 -11.50 -7.87
N ILE A 29 10.13 -10.91 -7.72
CA ILE A 29 10.66 -9.92 -8.66
C ILE A 29 10.74 -10.51 -10.08
N GLY A 30 10.36 -9.70 -11.07
CA GLY A 30 10.27 -10.10 -12.48
C GLY A 30 8.99 -10.87 -12.84
N LYS A 31 8.22 -11.36 -11.85
CA LYS A 31 6.87 -11.86 -12.11
C LYS A 31 5.93 -10.70 -12.40
N LYS A 32 4.79 -11.02 -13.01
CA LYS A 32 3.74 -10.05 -13.31
C LYS A 32 2.49 -10.33 -12.48
N ILE A 33 1.84 -9.25 -12.05
CA ILE A 33 0.46 -9.29 -11.57
C ILE A 33 -0.36 -8.50 -12.58
N LYS A 34 -1.36 -9.15 -13.18
CA LYS A 34 -1.99 -8.70 -14.43
C LYS A 34 -0.91 -8.47 -15.49
N ASN A 35 -0.64 -7.22 -15.86
CA ASN A 35 0.39 -6.84 -16.84
C ASN A 35 1.52 -5.99 -16.25
N ILE A 36 1.58 -5.83 -14.93
CA ILE A 36 2.57 -5.00 -14.24
C ILE A 36 3.63 -5.90 -13.64
N GLU A 37 4.88 -5.64 -13.99
CA GLU A 37 6.04 -6.34 -13.45
C GLU A 37 6.31 -5.90 -12.00
N ILE A 38 6.62 -6.87 -11.15
CA ILE A 38 7.10 -6.64 -9.78
C ILE A 38 8.57 -6.25 -9.87
N MET A 39 8.87 -5.00 -9.55
CA MET A 39 10.22 -4.44 -9.56
C MET A 39 10.88 -4.56 -8.19
N HIS A 40 12.21 -4.59 -8.15
CA HIS A 40 12.94 -4.48 -6.88
C HIS A 40 12.72 -3.09 -6.27
N PHE A 41 12.51 -2.99 -4.96
CA PHE A 41 12.21 -1.71 -4.28
C PHE A 41 13.30 -0.63 -4.45
N ASP A 42 14.55 -1.02 -4.69
CA ASP A 42 15.64 -0.06 -4.99
C ASP A 42 15.37 0.79 -6.24
N THR A 43 14.58 0.29 -7.19
CA THR A 43 14.24 1.05 -8.41
C THR A 43 13.10 2.05 -8.18
N PHE A 44 12.46 2.03 -7.01
CA PHE A 44 11.30 2.87 -6.69
C PHE A 44 11.58 4.36 -6.86
N GLU A 45 12.76 4.85 -6.47
CA GLU A 45 13.11 6.25 -6.63
C GLU A 45 13.21 6.66 -8.10
N LYS A 46 13.84 5.83 -8.93
CA LYS A 46 13.90 6.06 -10.38
C LYS A 46 12.50 6.03 -10.98
N PHE A 47 11.64 5.12 -10.51
CA PHE A 47 10.26 5.05 -10.97
C PHE A 47 9.47 6.31 -10.59
N ALA A 48 9.55 6.78 -9.34
CA ALA A 48 8.87 7.98 -8.85
C ALA A 48 9.35 9.26 -9.54
N LYS A 49 10.62 9.32 -9.99
CA LYS A 49 11.13 10.44 -10.80
C LYS A 49 10.52 10.49 -12.21
N ASN A 50 10.17 9.33 -12.77
CA ASN A 50 9.67 9.21 -14.14
C ASN A 50 8.15 9.12 -14.23
N ASN A 51 7.46 8.99 -13.10
CA ASN A 51 6.02 8.77 -13.04
C ASN A 51 5.41 9.64 -11.95
N HIS A 52 4.23 10.19 -12.21
CA HIS A 52 3.44 10.83 -11.16
C HIS A 52 2.75 9.76 -10.31
N ILE A 53 2.96 9.78 -9.00
CA ILE A 53 2.38 8.84 -8.04
C ILE A 53 1.58 9.61 -7.01
N ASP A 54 0.26 9.50 -7.07
CA ASP A 54 -0.61 10.12 -6.07
C ASP A 54 -0.63 9.34 -4.76
N ILE A 55 -0.70 8.01 -4.84
CA ILE A 55 -0.93 7.11 -3.70
C ILE A 55 0.07 5.94 -3.72
N ALA A 56 0.68 5.66 -2.57
CA ALA A 56 1.41 4.42 -2.32
C ALA A 56 0.63 3.53 -1.34
N VAL A 57 0.49 2.26 -1.70
CA VAL A 57 -0.10 1.24 -0.83
C VAL A 57 1.02 0.53 -0.09
N ILE A 58 1.02 0.60 1.24
CA ILE A 58 2.06 0.03 2.09
C ILE A 58 1.55 -1.27 2.68
N SER A 59 2.17 -2.39 2.29
CA SER A 59 1.82 -3.72 2.80
C SER A 59 3.07 -4.54 3.13
N VAL A 60 4.03 -3.90 3.79
CA VAL A 60 5.32 -4.47 4.20
C VAL A 60 5.27 -4.89 5.69
N PRO A 61 6.25 -5.67 6.17
CA PRO A 61 6.38 -5.98 7.60
C PRO A 61 6.51 -4.72 8.46
N TYR A 62 6.26 -4.89 9.77
CA TYR A 62 6.23 -3.79 10.74
C TYR A 62 7.55 -3.01 10.74
N GLU A 63 8.67 -3.71 10.71
CA GLU A 63 10.03 -3.18 10.79
C GLU A 63 10.39 -2.28 9.61
N GLU A 64 9.85 -2.59 8.43
CA GLU A 64 10.15 -1.89 7.18
C GLU A 64 9.20 -0.71 6.90
N THR A 65 8.06 -0.67 7.61
CA THR A 65 6.99 0.30 7.35
C THR A 65 7.47 1.75 7.41
N PRO A 66 8.19 2.21 8.47
CA PRO A 66 8.60 3.60 8.56
C PRO A 66 9.50 4.03 7.39
N ALA A 67 10.51 3.21 7.07
CA ALA A 67 11.49 3.53 6.04
C ALA A 67 10.84 3.58 4.64
N VAL A 68 9.95 2.64 4.33
CA VAL A 68 9.22 2.64 3.05
C VAL A 68 8.29 3.85 2.94
N ALA A 69 7.56 4.17 4.00
CA ALA A 69 6.63 5.28 4.05
C ALA A 69 7.34 6.65 3.91
N GLU A 70 8.42 6.84 4.66
CA GLU A 70 9.25 8.05 4.59
C GLU A 70 9.83 8.22 3.18
N LYS A 71 10.36 7.15 2.59
CA LYS A 71 10.89 7.20 1.22
C LYS A 71 9.81 7.59 0.20
N ALA A 72 8.60 7.05 0.32
CA ALA A 72 7.48 7.41 -0.54
C ALA A 72 7.09 8.89 -0.38
N ALA A 73 6.90 9.36 0.86
CA ALA A 73 6.53 10.75 1.15
C ALA A 73 7.61 11.72 0.64
N ARG A 74 8.89 11.45 0.89
CA ARG A 74 10.03 12.27 0.43
C ARG A 74 10.11 12.38 -1.09
N LEU A 75 9.63 11.37 -1.82
CA LEU A 75 9.60 11.36 -3.27
C LEU A 75 8.33 12.02 -3.85
N GLY A 76 7.52 12.66 -3.01
CA GLY A 76 6.37 13.46 -3.43
C GLY A 76 5.04 12.69 -3.51
N VAL A 77 4.98 11.46 -2.98
CA VAL A 77 3.70 10.75 -2.83
C VAL A 77 2.87 11.43 -1.75
N ARG A 78 1.64 11.82 -2.09
CA ARG A 78 0.77 12.62 -1.21
C ARG A 78 -0.21 11.79 -0.40
N GLY A 79 -0.49 10.56 -0.81
CA GLY A 79 -1.36 9.62 -0.08
C GLY A 79 -0.64 8.32 0.25
N LEU A 80 -0.70 7.89 1.51
CA LEU A 80 -0.23 6.58 1.94
C LEU A 80 -1.43 5.78 2.44
N TRP A 81 -1.69 4.66 1.79
CA TRP A 81 -2.73 3.73 2.21
C TRP A 81 -2.06 2.53 2.90
N ASN A 82 -2.07 2.55 4.23
CA ASN A 82 -1.25 1.68 5.05
C ASN A 82 -2.04 0.46 5.54
N PHE A 83 -1.62 -0.72 5.11
CA PHE A 83 -2.11 -2.02 5.56
C PHE A 83 -1.09 -2.74 6.47
N SER A 84 -0.02 -2.06 6.88
CA SER A 84 0.93 -2.65 7.81
C SER A 84 0.36 -2.69 9.23
N PRO A 85 0.95 -3.50 10.14
CA PRO A 85 0.49 -3.59 11.53
C PRO A 85 0.78 -2.35 12.39
N MET A 86 1.31 -1.28 11.80
CA MET A 86 1.72 -0.06 12.51
C MET A 86 0.78 1.09 12.17
N ASP A 87 0.32 1.83 13.19
CA ASP A 87 -0.28 3.15 12.96
C ASP A 87 0.81 4.14 12.57
N LEU A 88 0.90 4.40 11.27
CA LEU A 88 1.93 5.27 10.73
C LEU A 88 1.59 6.73 11.03
N LYS A 89 2.58 7.45 11.58
CA LYS A 89 2.58 8.91 11.73
C LYS A 89 3.88 9.44 11.19
N LEU A 90 3.80 10.38 10.27
CA LEU A 90 4.97 11.02 9.67
C LEU A 90 4.88 12.53 9.78
N PRO A 91 6.01 13.25 9.93
CA PRO A 91 6.02 14.71 10.01
C PRO A 91 5.95 15.40 8.62
N TYR A 92 5.49 14.71 7.58
CA TYR A 92 5.38 15.23 6.23
C TYR A 92 3.94 15.66 5.92
N ASP A 93 3.76 16.55 4.94
CA ASP A 93 2.45 16.89 4.39
C ASP A 93 1.93 15.76 3.48
N VAL A 94 1.60 14.63 4.11
CA VAL A 94 1.14 13.41 3.47
C VAL A 94 -0.11 12.90 4.20
N ILE A 95 -1.14 12.57 3.44
CA ILE A 95 -2.37 12.00 3.98
C ILE A 95 -2.13 10.51 4.20
N ILE A 96 -2.37 10.03 5.42
CA ILE A 96 -2.16 8.63 5.80
C ILE A 96 -3.49 8.02 6.24
N GLU A 97 -3.89 6.95 5.56
CA GLU A 97 -5.05 6.14 5.92
C GLU A 97 -4.55 4.76 6.41
N ASN A 98 -4.64 4.52 7.72
CA ASN A 98 -4.29 3.25 8.34
C ASN A 98 -5.49 2.29 8.29
N VAL A 99 -5.26 1.06 7.81
CA VAL A 99 -6.30 0.03 7.66
C VAL A 99 -6.02 -1.15 8.58
N HIS A 100 -6.86 -1.29 9.60
CA HIS A 100 -6.85 -2.44 10.50
C HIS A 100 -8.00 -3.39 10.18
N LEU A 101 -7.69 -4.59 9.71
CA LEU A 101 -8.71 -5.61 9.42
C LEU A 101 -9.49 -6.01 10.68
N SER A 102 -8.86 -5.93 11.86
CA SER A 102 -9.49 -6.17 13.15
C SER A 102 -10.66 -5.24 13.43
N ASP A 103 -10.62 -3.99 12.95
CA ASP A 103 -11.68 -3.01 13.21
C ASP A 103 -12.99 -3.44 12.57
N GLY A 104 -12.93 -3.94 11.34
CA GLY A 104 -14.10 -4.49 10.65
C GLY A 104 -14.71 -5.68 11.40
N LEU A 105 -13.85 -6.56 11.94
CA LEU A 105 -14.30 -7.71 12.74
C LEU A 105 -14.92 -7.26 14.08
N MET A 106 -14.34 -6.27 14.75
CA MET A 106 -14.89 -5.70 15.98
C MET A 106 -16.24 -5.04 15.75
N VAL A 107 -16.39 -4.27 14.68
CA VAL A 107 -17.67 -3.66 14.28
C VAL A 107 -18.72 -4.74 14.02
N LEU A 108 -18.36 -5.84 13.34
CA LEU A 108 -19.26 -6.95 13.12
C LEU A 108 -19.67 -7.62 14.45
N GLY A 109 -18.71 -7.88 15.34
CA GLY A 109 -18.97 -8.45 16.66
C GLY A 109 -19.91 -7.58 17.50
N TYR A 110 -19.71 -6.26 17.48
CA TYR A 110 -20.61 -5.32 18.15
C TYR A 110 -22.03 -5.37 17.58
N LYS A 111 -22.17 -5.39 16.25
CA LYS A 111 -23.49 -5.50 15.59
C LYS A 111 -24.21 -6.79 15.95
N LEU A 112 -23.49 -7.91 16.02
CA LEU A 112 -24.07 -9.18 16.44
C LEU A 112 -24.59 -9.13 17.87
N ASN A 113 -23.86 -8.50 18.80
CA ASN A 113 -24.30 -8.31 20.17
C ASN A 113 -25.53 -7.39 20.33
N GLN A 114 -25.84 -6.55 19.35
CA GLN A 114 -27.05 -5.72 19.37
C GLN A 114 -28.30 -6.41 18.81
N ILE A 115 -28.14 -7.56 18.15
CA ILE A 115 -29.25 -8.36 17.61
C ILE A 115 -29.80 -9.31 18.69
N VAL A 116 -29.02 -9.54 19.76
CA VAL A 116 -29.37 -10.41 20.90
C VAL A 116 -30.06 -9.61 22.00
#